data_AF-A0A1V4AQ39-F1
#
_entry.id   AF-A0A1V4AQ39-F1
#
_cell.length_a   1.000
_cell.length_b   1.000
_cell.length_c   1.000
_cell.angle_alpha   90.00
_cell.angle_beta   90.00
_cell.angle_gamma   90.00
#
_symmetry.space_group_name_H-M   'P 1'
#
loop_
_entity.id
_entity.type
_entity.pdbx_description
1 polymer ?
#
loop_
_entity_poly.entity_id
_entity_poly.type
_entity_poly.pdbx_seq_one_letter_code
_entity_poly.pdbx_strand_id
1 'polypeptide(L)'
;MLIMENEKVLTNSDLISYLLINNIGEDMKGMIRPKGKCSICQGAFVEIKKLGFICPEHKIVPKRFLIDLFYKGQRIRLFSDKQGQPLDTYQRALSLLTHINFELKNHIFDPLNYIKQELEKFYVTNLLDKFLDFKINKIAPSYKSDLKRHVRIAKNYFGAKDVREIKKLDIVNYKDYLEKKFQL
;
A
#
# COMPACT_ATOMS: atom_id res chain seq x y z
N MET A 1 -23.15 40.51 43.39
CA MET A 1 -23.68 39.38 42.60
C MET A 1 -23.05 39.46 41.22
N LEU A 2 -22.02 38.64 40.97
CA LEU A 2 -21.27 38.59 39.72
C LEU A 2 -21.58 37.26 39.03
N ILE A 3 -22.34 37.30 37.93
CA ILE A 3 -22.36 36.23 36.93
C ILE A 3 -22.53 36.92 35.58
N MET A 4 -21.47 36.97 34.77
CA MET A 4 -21.59 37.13 33.33
C MET A 4 -20.61 36.15 32.66
N GLU A 5 -21.21 35.01 32.35
CA GLU A 5 -20.99 34.08 31.24
C GLU A 5 -19.66 34.15 30.49
N ASN A 6 -18.88 33.09 30.70
CA ASN A 6 -17.69 32.76 29.94
C ASN A 6 -18.12 31.88 28.74
N GLU A 7 -18.63 32.49 27.67
CA GLU A 7 -18.94 31.76 26.44
C GLU A 7 -17.64 31.37 25.73
N LYS A 8 -17.30 30.09 25.81
CA LYS A 8 -16.24 29.48 24.99
C LYS A 8 -16.65 29.51 23.52
N VAL A 9 -16.25 30.57 22.81
CA VAL A 9 -16.31 30.65 21.34
C VAL A 9 -15.30 29.65 20.74
N LEU A 10 -15.71 28.39 20.62
CA LEU A 10 -14.90 27.28 20.08
C LEU A 10 -15.16 27.00 18.59
N THR A 11 -15.58 28.01 17.83
CA THR A 11 -15.68 27.95 16.37
C THR A 11 -15.21 29.26 15.77
N ASN A 12 -13.89 29.48 15.83
CA ASN A 12 -13.25 30.62 15.19
C ASN A 12 -13.39 30.45 13.67
N SER A 13 -14.46 31.02 13.10
CA SER A 13 -14.78 30.92 11.68
C SER A 13 -13.65 31.42 10.78
N ASP A 14 -12.82 32.30 11.30
CA ASP A 14 -11.64 32.85 10.64
C ASP A 14 -10.50 31.83 10.51
N LEU A 15 -10.32 30.94 11.49
CA LEU A 15 -9.37 29.82 11.38
C LEU A 15 -9.84 28.79 10.36
N ILE A 16 -11.15 28.52 10.30
CA ILE A 16 -11.74 27.64 9.29
C ILE A 16 -11.56 28.27 7.90
N SER A 17 -11.80 29.57 7.77
CA SER A 17 -11.61 30.33 6.53
C SER A 17 -10.15 30.34 6.08
N TYR A 18 -9.20 30.56 7.00
CA TYR A 18 -7.77 30.50 6.72
C TYR A 18 -7.33 29.08 6.26
N LEU A 19 -7.86 28.02 6.89
CA LEU A 19 -7.65 26.65 6.45
C LEU A 19 -8.27 26.36 5.07
N LEU A 20 -9.34 27.05 4.69
CA LEU A 20 -9.98 26.90 3.38
C LEU A 20 -9.30 27.74 2.29
N ILE A 21 -8.66 28.87 2.64
CA ILE A 21 -8.07 29.83 1.70
C ILE A 21 -6.64 29.45 1.32
N ASN A 22 -5.86 28.83 2.21
CA ASN A 22 -4.51 28.31 1.90
C ASN A 22 -4.55 27.00 1.08
N ASN A 23 -5.36 26.97 0.03
CA ASN A 23 -5.27 25.97 -1.03
C ASN A 23 -4.01 26.23 -1.85
N ILE A 24 -2.85 25.87 -1.30
CA ILE A 24 -1.76 25.37 -2.13
C ILE A 24 -2.23 23.97 -2.55
N GLY A 25 -3.17 23.95 -3.50
CA GLY A 25 -3.57 22.75 -4.19
C GLY A 25 -2.38 22.36 -5.04
N GLU A 26 -1.49 21.53 -4.51
CA GLU A 26 -0.70 20.70 -5.41
C GLU A 26 -1.70 19.95 -6.29
N ASP A 27 -1.64 20.15 -7.60
CA ASP A 27 -2.48 19.45 -8.57
C ASP A 27 -2.20 17.94 -8.46
N MET A 28 -2.89 17.29 -7.53
CA MET A 28 -2.77 15.87 -7.28
C MET A 28 -3.45 15.14 -8.45
N LYS A 29 -2.66 14.38 -9.19
CA LYS A 29 -3.18 13.53 -10.27
C LYS A 29 -3.79 12.27 -9.67
N GLY A 30 -5.08 12.33 -9.36
CA GLY A 30 -5.88 11.20 -8.89
C GLY A 30 -6.93 11.59 -7.86
N MET A 31 -7.92 10.72 -7.65
CA MET A 31 -9.01 10.95 -6.71
C MET A 31 -9.14 9.77 -5.74
N ILE A 32 -9.22 10.06 -4.44
CA ILE A 32 -9.53 9.07 -3.41
C ILE A 32 -11.04 8.86 -3.40
N ARG A 33 -11.48 7.60 -3.43
CA ARG A 33 -12.90 7.26 -3.34
C ARG A 33 -13.14 6.24 -2.22
N PRO A 34 -14.23 6.38 -1.46
CA PRO A 34 -14.64 5.38 -0.50
C PRO A 34 -15.20 4.16 -1.23
N LYS A 35 -14.93 2.98 -0.71
CA LYS A 35 -15.49 1.73 -1.20
C LYS A 35 -16.61 1.27 -0.27
N GLY A 36 -17.82 1.17 -0.83
CA GLY A 36 -19.00 0.66 -0.13
C GLY A 36 -20.02 1.76 0.15
N LYS A 37 -20.98 1.41 1.02
CA LYS A 37 -22.12 2.24 1.42
C LYS A 37 -22.20 2.27 2.95
N CYS A 38 -22.96 3.22 3.49
CA CYS A 38 -23.26 3.24 4.92
C CYS A 38 -23.94 1.92 5.35
N SER A 39 -23.53 1.34 6.48
CA SER A 39 -24.11 0.08 6.97
C SER A 39 -25.56 0.21 7.46
N ILE A 40 -26.03 1.44 7.72
CA ILE A 40 -27.37 1.70 8.25
C ILE A 40 -28.30 2.19 7.13
N CYS A 41 -28.01 3.35 6.52
CA CYS A 41 -28.87 3.89 5.46
C CYS A 41 -28.53 3.43 4.04
N GLN A 42 -27.44 2.68 3.84
CA GLN A 42 -26.94 2.31 2.51
C GLN A 42 -26.67 3.50 1.57
N GLY A 43 -26.63 4.72 2.12
CA GLY A 43 -26.28 5.94 1.40
C GLY A 43 -24.80 5.99 1.00
N ALA A 44 -24.49 6.85 0.04
CA ALA A 44 -23.11 7.15 -0.34
C ALA A 44 -22.42 7.98 0.75
N PHE A 45 -21.11 7.79 0.91
CA PHE A 45 -20.31 8.65 1.79
C PHE A 45 -20.02 9.98 1.09
N VAL A 46 -20.16 11.07 1.82
CA VAL A 46 -19.88 12.42 1.33
C VAL A 46 -18.47 12.81 1.74
N GLU A 47 -17.73 13.43 0.83
CA GLU A 47 -16.40 13.97 1.11
C GLU A 47 -16.52 15.26 1.91
N ILE A 48 -15.89 15.30 3.08
CA ILE A 48 -15.67 16.51 3.86
C ILE A 48 -14.19 16.85 3.71
N LYS A 49 -13.90 18.00 3.09
CA LYS A 49 -12.52 18.45 2.85
C LYS A 49 -11.70 18.37 4.14
N LYS A 50 -10.49 17.81 4.06
CA LYS A 50 -9.53 17.55 5.16
C LYS A 50 -9.92 16.48 6.19
N LEU A 51 -11.21 16.19 6.39
CA LEU A 51 -11.66 15.19 7.37
C LEU A 51 -11.89 13.81 6.75
N GLY A 52 -12.07 13.73 5.43
CA GLY A 52 -12.25 12.47 4.69
C GLY A 52 -13.72 12.22 4.35
N PHE A 53 -14.14 10.95 4.35
CA PHE A 53 -15.48 10.55 3.92
C PHE A 53 -16.36 10.15 5.10
N ILE A 54 -17.56 10.72 5.19
CA ILE A 54 -18.50 10.45 6.29
C ILE A 54 -19.93 10.32 5.74
N CYS A 55 -20.74 9.44 6.33
CA CYS A 55 -22.18 9.41 6.07
C CYS A 55 -22.86 10.55 6.87
N PRO A 56 -23.58 11.47 6.23
CA PRO A 56 -24.14 12.66 6.90
C PRO A 56 -25.17 12.31 7.99
N GLU A 57 -25.95 11.25 7.78
CA GLU A 57 -27.02 10.84 8.69
C GLU A 57 -26.49 10.06 9.91
N HIS A 58 -25.56 9.13 9.67
CA HIS A 58 -25.14 8.14 10.68
C HIS A 58 -23.72 8.35 11.20
N LYS A 59 -22.99 9.33 10.66
CA LYS A 59 -21.59 9.66 11.00
C LYS A 59 -20.61 8.47 10.88
N ILE A 60 -20.95 7.47 10.07
CA ILE A 60 -20.11 6.30 9.82
C ILE A 60 -19.02 6.65 8.80
N VAL A 61 -17.81 6.16 9.07
CA VAL A 61 -16.63 6.29 8.20
C VAL A 61 -16.47 5.01 7.35
N PRO A 62 -16.11 5.11 6.06
CA PRO A 62 -15.85 3.95 5.23
C PRO A 62 -14.63 3.15 5.74
N LYS A 63 -14.73 1.82 5.67
CA LYS A 63 -13.66 0.89 6.10
C LYS A 63 -12.62 0.61 5.01
N ARG A 64 -12.89 1.01 3.77
CA ARG A 64 -12.02 0.77 2.62
C ARG A 64 -12.08 1.96 1.67
N PHE A 65 -10.92 2.26 1.10
CA PHE A 65 -10.72 3.33 0.12
C PHE A 65 -10.09 2.75 -1.15
N LEU A 66 -10.19 3.51 -2.23
CA LEU A 66 -9.49 3.26 -3.48
C LEU A 66 -8.93 4.57 -4.02
N ILE A 67 -7.82 4.50 -4.74
CA ILE A 67 -7.26 5.62 -5.48
C ILE A 67 -7.56 5.38 -6.96
N ASP A 68 -8.22 6.34 -7.58
CA ASP A 68 -8.57 6.34 -9.00
C ASP A 68 -7.66 7.33 -9.71
N LEU A 69 -6.79 6.83 -10.58
CA LEU A 69 -5.78 7.62 -11.29
C LEU A 69 -5.82 7.35 -12.79
N PHE A 70 -5.53 8.37 -13.58
CA PHE A 70 -5.45 8.27 -15.04
C PHE A 70 -3.99 8.38 -15.45
N TYR A 71 -3.43 7.31 -16.01
CA TYR A 71 -2.02 7.22 -16.38
C TYR A 71 -1.87 6.61 -17.78
N LYS A 72 -1.16 7.32 -18.67
CA LYS A 72 -0.89 6.88 -20.06
C LYS A 72 -2.12 6.40 -20.83
N GLY A 73 -3.25 7.10 -20.68
CA GLY A 73 -4.51 6.75 -21.37
C GLY A 73 -5.30 5.62 -20.73
N GLN A 74 -4.82 5.05 -19.62
CA GLN A 74 -5.50 4.00 -18.87
C GLN A 74 -5.97 4.50 -17.50
N ARG A 75 -7.18 4.09 -17.12
CA ARG A 75 -7.72 4.34 -15.79
C ARG A 75 -7.31 3.20 -14.85
N ILE A 76 -6.55 3.53 -13.83
CA ILE A 76 -5.98 2.59 -12.87
C ILE A 76 -6.66 2.81 -11.53
N ARG A 77 -7.11 1.72 -10.90
CA ARG A 77 -7.73 1.73 -9.58
C ARG A 77 -6.86 0.96 -8.60
N LEU A 78 -6.28 1.66 -7.64
CA LEU A 78 -5.44 1.07 -6.61
C LEU A 78 -6.24 0.87 -5.34
N PHE A 79 -6.09 -0.31 -4.75
CA PHE A 79 -6.76 -0.72 -3.50
C PHE A 79 -5.79 -0.96 -2.35
N SER A 80 -4.49 -0.94 -2.66
CA SER A 80 -3.42 -1.31 -1.74
C SER A 80 -2.18 -0.46 -1.97
N ASP A 81 -1.40 -0.31 -0.90
CA ASP A 81 -0.06 0.28 -0.94
C ASP A 81 0.93 -0.67 -1.64
N LYS A 82 2.17 -0.21 -1.87
CA LYS A 82 3.28 -1.02 -2.42
C LYS A 82 3.52 -2.32 -1.67
N GLN A 83 3.31 -2.30 -0.35
CA GLN A 83 3.48 -3.47 0.51
C GLN A 83 2.30 -4.46 0.43
N GLY A 84 1.29 -4.19 -0.42
CA GLY A 84 0.08 -4.99 -0.53
C GLY A 84 -0.91 -4.81 0.63
N GLN A 85 -0.67 -3.84 1.52
CA GLN A 85 -1.59 -3.49 2.61
C GLN A 85 -2.82 -2.77 2.05
N PRO A 86 -4.04 -3.13 2.48
CA PRO A 86 -5.25 -2.49 1.99
C PRO A 86 -5.36 -1.04 2.48
N LEU A 87 -5.95 -0.20 1.63
CA LEU A 87 -6.33 1.17 1.98
C LEU A 87 -7.56 1.15 2.90
N ASP A 88 -7.32 1.06 4.21
CA ASP A 88 -8.34 0.99 5.28
C ASP A 88 -8.75 2.37 5.81
N THR A 89 -7.87 3.35 5.72
CA THR A 89 -8.02 4.69 6.29
C THR A 89 -7.80 5.76 5.22
N TYR A 90 -8.48 6.90 5.38
CA TYR A 90 -8.34 8.04 4.48
C TYR A 90 -6.90 8.59 4.49
N GLN A 91 -6.28 8.67 5.67
CA GLN A 91 -4.90 9.17 5.82
C GLN A 91 -3.88 8.29 5.08
N ARG A 92 -4.05 6.96 5.11
CA ARG A 92 -3.19 6.04 4.34
C ARG A 92 -3.38 6.25 2.84
N ALA A 93 -4.63 6.35 2.38
CA ALA A 93 -4.93 6.65 0.97
C ALA A 93 -4.35 8.01 0.51
N LEU A 94 -4.41 9.03 1.37
CA LEU A 94 -3.83 10.35 1.09
C LEU A 94 -2.30 10.27 1.01
N SER A 95 -1.65 9.63 1.98
CA SER A 95 -0.21 9.44 1.97
C SER A 95 0.26 8.67 0.72
N LEU A 96 -0.46 7.62 0.33
CA LEU A 96 -0.18 6.88 -0.90
C LEU A 96 -0.36 7.76 -2.14
N LEU A 97 -1.42 8.57 -2.22
CA LEU A 97 -1.64 9.48 -3.34
C LEU A 97 -0.52 10.54 -3.43
N THR A 98 -0.08 11.11 -2.31
CA THR A 98 1.07 12.02 -2.27
C THR A 98 2.33 11.35 -2.79
N HIS A 99 2.59 10.12 -2.35
CA HIS A 99 3.74 9.33 -2.80
C HIS A 99 3.68 9.04 -4.31
N ILE A 100 2.51 8.63 -4.83
CA ILE A 100 2.29 8.41 -6.26
C ILE A 100 2.50 9.70 -7.06
N ASN A 101 2.00 10.84 -6.59
CA ASN A 101 2.19 12.13 -7.25
C ASN A 101 3.67 12.52 -7.31
N PHE A 102 4.43 12.27 -6.23
CA PHE A 102 5.87 12.44 -6.24
C PHE A 102 6.55 11.54 -7.29
N GLU A 103 6.14 10.28 -7.41
CA GLU A 103 6.67 9.36 -8.42
C GLU A 103 6.31 9.77 -9.85
N LEU A 104 5.09 10.27 -10.07
CA LEU A 104 4.64 10.80 -11.35
C LEU A 104 5.45 12.03 -11.75
N LYS A 105 5.72 12.92 -10.80
CA LYS A 105 6.53 14.13 -11.00
C LYS A 105 7.98 13.78 -11.35
N ASN A 106 8.52 12.71 -10.78
CA ASN A 106 9.87 12.23 -11.05
C ASN A 106 9.96 11.19 -12.19
N HIS A 107 8.85 10.91 -12.89
CA HIS A 107 8.78 9.92 -13.97
C HIS A 107 9.18 8.48 -13.60
N ILE A 108 9.15 8.13 -12.32
CA ILE A 108 9.47 6.79 -11.80
C ILE A 108 8.23 5.96 -11.47
N PHE A 109 7.03 6.52 -11.64
CA PHE A 109 5.79 5.82 -11.34
C PHE A 109 5.57 4.64 -12.29
N ASP A 110 5.45 3.46 -11.69
CA ASP A 110 5.05 2.22 -12.35
C ASP A 110 3.84 1.61 -11.61
N PRO A 111 2.67 1.50 -12.26
CA PRO A 111 1.46 0.97 -11.63
C PRO A 111 1.58 -0.50 -11.21
N LEU A 112 2.46 -1.28 -11.85
CA LEU A 112 2.64 -2.70 -11.53
C LEU A 112 3.13 -2.91 -10.09
N ASN A 113 3.75 -1.87 -9.50
CA ASN A 113 4.21 -1.87 -8.11
C ASN A 113 3.08 -1.77 -7.07
N TYR A 114 1.85 -1.53 -7.51
CA TYR A 114 0.72 -1.29 -6.61
C TYR A 114 -0.42 -2.31 -6.80
N ILE A 115 -0.36 -3.13 -7.85
CA ILE A 115 -1.36 -4.14 -8.14
C ILE A 115 -0.93 -5.46 -7.47
N LYS A 116 -1.64 -5.85 -6.41
CA LYS A 116 -1.30 -7.04 -5.60
C LYS A 116 -1.13 -8.33 -6.43
N GLN A 117 -2.00 -8.56 -7.41
CA GLN A 117 -1.91 -9.74 -8.29
C GLN A 117 -0.62 -9.76 -9.14
N GLU A 118 -0.04 -8.59 -9.39
CA GLU A 118 1.22 -8.47 -10.12
C GLU A 118 2.41 -8.56 -9.16
N LEU A 119 2.29 -8.01 -7.95
CA LEU A 119 3.28 -8.20 -6.87
C LEU A 119 3.50 -9.67 -6.55
N GLU A 120 2.45 -10.48 -6.49
CA GLU A 120 2.54 -11.92 -6.23
C GLU A 120 3.44 -12.64 -7.25
N LYS A 121 3.52 -12.16 -8.50
CA LYS A 121 4.41 -12.77 -9.51
C LYS A 121 5.90 -12.57 -9.18
N PHE A 122 6.23 -11.55 -8.40
CA PHE A 122 7.60 -11.19 -8.02
C PHE A 122 8.00 -11.68 -6.63
N TYR A 123 7.12 -12.38 -5.91
CA TYR A 123 7.46 -12.98 -4.63
C TYR A 123 8.51 -14.07 -4.78
N VAL A 124 9.50 -14.05 -3.88
CA VAL A 124 10.61 -15.00 -3.84
C VAL A 124 10.09 -16.43 -3.83
N THR A 125 9.06 -16.73 -3.03
CA THR A 125 8.45 -18.07 -3.00
C THR A 125 7.99 -18.54 -4.37
N ASN A 126 7.26 -17.70 -5.11
CA ASN A 126 6.67 -18.05 -6.39
C ASN A 126 7.73 -18.20 -7.48
N LEU A 127 8.76 -17.35 -7.46
CA LEU A 127 9.88 -17.44 -8.40
C LEU A 127 10.78 -18.65 -8.12
N LEU A 128 11.00 -18.99 -6.85
CA LEU A 128 11.75 -20.18 -6.46
C LEU A 128 11.02 -21.48 -6.83
N ASP A 129 9.68 -21.52 -6.73
CA ASP A 129 8.89 -22.67 -7.17
C ASP A 129 9.00 -22.86 -8.69
N LYS A 130 8.82 -21.79 -9.47
CA LYS A 130 9.03 -21.82 -10.93
C LYS A 130 10.45 -22.26 -11.31
N PHE A 131 11.46 -21.77 -10.57
CA PHE A 131 12.85 -22.16 -10.79
C PHE A 131 13.09 -23.64 -10.50
N LEU A 132 12.53 -24.15 -9.41
CA LEU A 132 12.63 -25.55 -9.04
C LEU A 132 12.01 -26.45 -10.11
N ASP A 133 10.79 -26.15 -10.55
CA ASP A 133 10.07 -26.91 -11.57
C ASP A 133 10.82 -26.94 -12.90
N PHE A 134 11.39 -25.80 -13.31
CA PHE A 134 12.21 -25.71 -14.53
C PHE A 134 13.51 -26.50 -14.44
N LYS A 135 14.19 -26.44 -13.28
CA LYS A 135 15.55 -26.99 -13.13
C LYS A 135 15.56 -28.46 -12.74
N ILE A 136 14.54 -28.94 -12.01
CA ILE A 136 14.53 -30.30 -11.45
C ILE A 136 14.51 -31.40 -12.52
N ASN A 137 13.98 -31.10 -13.71
CA ASN A 137 13.94 -32.03 -14.84
C ASN A 137 15.25 -32.06 -15.64
N LYS A 138 16.16 -31.11 -15.39
CA LYS A 138 17.44 -30.96 -16.12
C LYS A 138 18.65 -31.46 -15.33
N ILE A 139 18.45 -31.88 -14.08
CA ILE A 139 19.54 -32.32 -13.19
C ILE A 139 19.47 -33.82 -12.94
N ALA A 140 20.63 -34.43 -12.64
CA ALA A 140 20.70 -35.84 -12.30
C ALA A 140 19.90 -36.14 -11.02
N PRO A 141 19.30 -37.34 -10.89
CA PRO A 141 18.44 -37.72 -9.77
C PRO A 141 19.06 -37.48 -8.38
N SER A 142 20.36 -37.73 -8.24
CA SER A 142 21.10 -37.54 -6.97
C SER A 142 21.05 -36.10 -6.45
N TYR A 143 21.07 -35.10 -7.34
CA TYR A 143 21.06 -33.68 -6.94
C TYR A 143 19.65 -33.13 -6.67
N LYS A 144 18.59 -33.89 -6.98
CA LYS A 144 17.20 -33.39 -6.86
C LYS A 144 16.81 -33.12 -5.41
N SER A 145 17.23 -33.98 -4.48
CA SER A 145 16.97 -33.81 -3.04
C SER A 145 17.62 -32.54 -2.50
N ASP A 146 18.87 -32.30 -2.89
CA ASP A 146 19.65 -31.15 -2.42
C ASP A 146 19.10 -29.84 -2.99
N LEU A 147 18.75 -29.82 -4.28
CA LEU A 147 18.10 -28.65 -4.88
C LEU A 147 16.77 -28.31 -4.18
N LYS A 148 15.93 -29.30 -3.92
CA LYS A 148 14.69 -29.09 -3.15
C LYS A 148 14.97 -28.55 -1.76
N ARG A 149 16.00 -29.08 -1.07
CA ARG A 149 16.42 -28.60 0.25
C ARG A 149 16.86 -27.14 0.20
N HIS A 150 17.71 -26.76 -0.76
CA HIS A 150 18.20 -25.38 -0.91
C HIS A 150 17.07 -24.40 -1.19
N VAL A 151 16.17 -24.75 -2.12
CA VAL A 151 14.99 -23.94 -2.42
C VAL A 151 14.11 -23.77 -1.18
N ARG A 152 13.86 -24.84 -0.42
CA ARG A 152 13.09 -24.76 0.83
C ARG A 152 13.74 -23.85 1.86
N ILE A 153 15.06 -23.91 2.03
CA ILE A 153 15.78 -23.04 2.98
C ILE A 153 15.66 -21.57 2.55
N ALA A 154 15.85 -21.27 1.26
CA ALA A 154 15.69 -19.93 0.72
C ALA A 154 14.25 -19.40 0.90
N LYS A 155 13.23 -20.22 0.63
CA LYS A 155 11.82 -19.86 0.85
C LYS A 155 11.55 -19.54 2.32
N ASN A 156 12.09 -20.34 3.25
CA ASN A 156 11.89 -20.11 4.68
C ASN A 156 12.58 -18.83 5.17
N TYR A 157 13.70 -18.44 4.57
CA TYR A 157 14.42 -17.23 4.95
C TYR A 157 13.78 -15.96 4.37
N PHE A 158 13.55 -15.94 3.06
CA PHE A 158 13.04 -14.75 2.38
C PHE A 158 11.51 -14.61 2.46
N GLY A 159 10.79 -15.70 2.70
CA GLY A 159 9.33 -15.70 2.75
C GLY A 159 8.69 -15.13 1.48
N ALA A 160 7.62 -14.34 1.66
CA ALA A 160 6.91 -13.67 0.57
C ALA A 160 7.51 -12.29 0.21
N LYS A 161 8.81 -12.08 0.46
CA LYS A 161 9.49 -10.83 0.06
C LYS A 161 9.48 -10.68 -1.47
N ASP A 162 9.33 -9.46 -1.95
CA ASP A 162 9.46 -9.14 -3.38
C ASP A 162 10.95 -9.18 -3.78
N VAL A 163 11.29 -9.90 -4.85
CA VAL A 163 12.67 -10.03 -5.34
C VAL A 163 13.26 -8.67 -5.73
N ARG A 164 12.44 -7.72 -6.18
CA ARG A 164 12.88 -6.37 -6.59
C ARG A 164 13.37 -5.54 -5.39
N GLU A 165 12.96 -5.91 -4.19
CA GLU A 165 13.39 -5.27 -2.95
C GLU A 165 14.62 -5.93 -2.31
N ILE A 166 15.10 -7.05 -2.88
CA ILE A 166 16.30 -7.72 -2.38
C ILE A 166 17.53 -6.88 -2.71
N LYS A 167 18.23 -6.45 -1.66
CA LYS A 167 19.48 -5.69 -1.76
C LYS A 167 20.67 -6.61 -1.49
N LYS A 168 21.87 -6.12 -1.81
CA LYS A 168 23.14 -6.82 -1.51
C LYS A 168 23.24 -7.25 -0.04
N LEU A 169 22.79 -6.39 0.89
CA LEU A 169 22.78 -6.68 2.32
C LEU A 169 21.92 -7.89 2.68
N ASP A 170 20.77 -8.08 2.02
CA ASP A 170 19.90 -9.23 2.26
C ASP A 170 20.57 -10.56 1.86
N ILE A 171 21.38 -10.53 0.80
CA ILE A 171 22.15 -11.71 0.34
C ILE A 171 23.26 -12.03 1.33
N VAL A 172 23.96 -11.02 1.86
CA VAL A 172 24.97 -11.19 2.91
C VAL A 172 24.34 -11.78 4.16
N ASN A 173 23.21 -11.23 4.62
CA ASN A 173 22.50 -11.75 5.78
C ASN A 173 22.00 -13.19 5.58
N TYR A 174 21.61 -13.54 4.35
CA TYR A 174 21.24 -14.92 4.01
C TYR A 174 22.43 -15.87 4.08
N LYS A 175 23.60 -15.45 3.58
CA LYS A 175 24.84 -16.21 3.71
C LYS A 175 25.19 -16.45 5.18
N ASP A 176 25.18 -15.41 6.00
CA ASP A 176 25.46 -15.53 7.44
C ASP A 176 24.47 -16.46 8.16
N TYR A 177 23.19 -16.42 7.75
CA TYR A 177 22.16 -17.33 8.26
C TYR A 177 22.46 -18.79 7.89
N LEU A 178 22.92 -19.04 6.66
CA LEU A 178 23.29 -20.38 6.21
C LEU A 178 24.47 -20.94 7.01
N GLU A 179 25.54 -20.15 7.17
CA GLU A 179 26.74 -20.55 7.92
C GLU A 179 26.40 -20.87 9.38
N LYS A 180 25.62 -20.02 10.05
CA LYS A 180 25.24 -20.21 11.46
C LYS A 180 24.33 -21.42 11.70
N LYS A 181 23.35 -21.64 10.82
CA LYS A 181 22.28 -22.62 11.07
C LYS A 181 22.56 -24.00 10.49
N PHE A 182 23.37 -24.09 9.44
CA PHE A 182 23.59 -25.34 8.72
C PHE A 182 25.04 -25.81 8.70
N GLN A 183 25.98 -25.08 9.35
CA GLN A 183 27.41 -25.42 9.42
C GLN A 183 27.93 -25.89 8.04
N LEU A 184 27.68 -25.06 7.03
CA LEU A 184 28.19 -25.27 5.67
C LEU A 184 29.69 -24.96 5.59
#